data_AF-A0A966AVC1-F1
#
_entry.id   AF-A0A966AVC1-F1
#
_cell.length_a   1.000
_cell.length_b   1.000
_cell.length_c   1.000
_cell.angle_alpha   90.00
_cell.angle_beta   90.00
_cell.angle_gamma   90.00
#
_symmetry.space_group_name_H-M   'P 1'
#
loop_
_entity.id
_entity.type
_entity.pdbx_description
1 polymer ?
#
loop_
_entity_poly.entity_id
_entity_poly.type
_entity_poly.pdbx_seq_one_letter_code
_entity_poly.pdbx_strand_id
1 'polypeptide(L)'
;SPALKGKVCLRKRKNVYNQSLVADQLALKGTAKVKTWLKGLANNVSQPYFGGDIGLIRAVAQGQCGVGIVNHYYLARMRAGVNGKKDLQFANKVKIVMPKPAHVNISAAAVSRYSKNKKNAVKLIEYLSSPQGSAGLAGPTYEFPLKGVGGSIYLKAMTKFTPDRVTISQLSRYNKEAIRLMTEAGWK
;
A
#
# COMPACT_ATOMS: atom_id res chain seq x y z
N SER A 1 -0.60 -15.05 13.29
CA SER A 1 0.15 -16.28 13.60
C SER A 1 1.02 -16.03 14.82
N PRO A 2 0.98 -16.88 15.85
CA PRO A 2 1.86 -16.78 17.03
C PRO A 2 3.35 -16.78 16.67
N ALA A 3 3.74 -17.41 15.56
CA ALA A 3 5.13 -17.45 15.08
C ALA A 3 5.71 -16.06 14.71
N LEU A 4 4.85 -15.05 14.54
CA LEU A 4 5.22 -13.67 14.23
C LEU A 4 5.16 -12.74 15.45
N LYS A 5 4.99 -13.27 16.67
CA LYS A 5 4.97 -12.46 17.89
C LYS A 5 6.25 -11.64 18.01
N GLY A 6 6.10 -10.33 18.14
CA GLY A 6 7.20 -9.35 18.21
C GLY A 6 8.00 -9.18 16.93
N LYS A 7 7.55 -9.73 15.79
CA LYS A 7 8.24 -9.65 14.50
C LYS A 7 7.54 -8.74 13.49
N VAL A 8 6.32 -8.28 13.79
CA VAL A 8 5.53 -7.47 12.85
C VAL A 8 5.83 -5.98 13.07
N CYS A 9 6.03 -5.25 11.98
CA CYS A 9 6.09 -3.80 11.99
C CYS A 9 5.04 -3.22 11.07
N LEU A 10 4.38 -2.18 11.55
CA LEU A 10 3.27 -1.53 10.87
C LEU A 10 3.45 -0.02 10.91
N ARG A 11 2.93 0.65 9.89
CA ARG A 11 2.70 2.08 9.98
C ARG A 11 1.54 2.39 10.94
N LYS A 12 1.45 3.65 11.34
CA LYS A 12 0.32 4.17 12.13
C LYS A 12 -1.03 3.85 11.48
N ARG A 13 -2.04 3.55 12.29
CA ARG A 13 -3.44 3.33 11.85
C ARG A 13 -4.00 4.50 11.03
N LYS A 14 -3.60 5.73 11.36
CA LYS A 14 -4.07 6.94 10.66
C LYS A 14 -3.65 7.03 9.20
N ASN A 15 -2.71 6.19 8.75
CA ASN A 15 -2.32 6.13 7.35
C ASN A 15 -3.46 5.54 6.50
N VAL A 16 -3.86 6.27 5.45
CA VAL A 16 -4.99 5.91 4.57
C VAL A 16 -4.81 4.55 3.87
N TYR A 17 -3.58 4.13 3.59
CA TYR A 17 -3.31 2.85 2.96
C TYR A 17 -3.64 1.68 3.90
N ASN A 18 -3.35 1.81 5.20
CA ASN A 18 -3.72 0.78 6.18
C ASN A 18 -5.24 0.71 6.35
N GLN A 19 -5.91 1.85 6.37
CA GLN A 19 -7.38 1.89 6.48
C GLN A 19 -8.04 1.24 5.26
N SER A 20 -7.53 1.52 4.06
CA SER A 20 -7.96 0.88 2.81
C SER A 20 -7.73 -0.63 2.84
N LEU A 21 -6.56 -1.09 3.29
CA LEU A 21 -6.27 -2.52 3.44
C LEU A 21 -7.25 -3.19 4.42
N VAL A 22 -7.57 -2.55 5.54
CA VAL A 22 -8.52 -3.16 6.50
C VAL A 22 -9.94 -3.14 5.94
N ALA A 23 -10.34 -2.09 5.22
CA ALA A 23 -11.62 -2.03 4.52
C ALA A 23 -11.76 -3.11 3.44
N ASP A 24 -10.68 -3.37 2.71
CA ASP A 24 -10.57 -4.48 1.77
C ASP A 24 -10.79 -5.84 2.46
N GLN A 25 -10.09 -6.08 3.56
CA GLN A 25 -10.25 -7.33 4.31
C GLN A 25 -11.67 -7.48 4.89
N LEU A 26 -12.35 -6.38 5.22
CA LEU A 26 -13.76 -6.40 5.62
C LEU A 26 -14.67 -6.83 4.48
N ALA A 27 -14.47 -6.30 3.28
CA ALA A 27 -15.22 -6.69 2.10
C ALA A 27 -15.04 -8.17 1.76
N LEU A 28 -13.82 -8.71 1.93
CA LEU A 28 -13.49 -10.10 1.60
C LEU A 28 -13.89 -11.11 2.68
N LYS A 29 -13.79 -10.75 3.96
CA LYS A 29 -13.83 -11.72 5.08
C LYS A 29 -14.91 -11.43 6.11
N GLY A 30 -15.53 -10.25 6.07
CA GLY A 30 -16.52 -9.82 7.05
C GLY A 30 -15.92 -9.44 8.41
N THR A 31 -16.72 -8.74 9.20
CA THR A 31 -16.31 -8.10 10.47
C THR A 31 -15.73 -9.06 11.49
N ALA A 32 -16.36 -10.22 11.71
CA ALA A 32 -15.92 -11.17 12.73
C ALA A 32 -14.49 -11.66 12.49
N LYS A 33 -14.16 -12.08 11.25
CA LYS A 33 -12.83 -12.58 10.89
C LYS A 33 -11.78 -11.46 10.95
N VAL A 34 -12.13 -10.25 10.50
CA VAL A 34 -11.22 -9.10 10.53
C VAL A 34 -10.92 -8.65 11.95
N LYS A 35 -11.91 -8.65 12.86
CA LYS A 35 -11.68 -8.30 14.27
C LYS A 35 -10.65 -9.22 14.93
N THR A 36 -10.76 -10.52 14.70
CA THR A 36 -9.78 -11.52 15.19
C THR A 36 -8.41 -11.31 14.55
N TRP A 37 -8.37 -11.09 13.24
CA TRP A 37 -7.13 -10.85 12.51
C TRP A 37 -6.40 -9.59 12.99
N LEU A 38 -7.11 -8.48 13.18
CA LEU A 38 -6.53 -7.20 13.65
C LEU A 38 -5.94 -7.32 15.05
N LYS A 39 -6.64 -7.99 15.98
CA LYS A 39 -6.11 -8.24 17.32
C LYS A 39 -4.81 -9.05 17.27
N GLY A 40 -4.80 -10.12 16.47
CA GLY A 40 -3.60 -10.92 16.27
C GLY A 40 -2.45 -10.14 15.61
N LEU A 41 -2.78 -9.24 14.68
CA LEU A 41 -1.81 -8.39 14.00
C LEU A 41 -1.17 -7.38 14.97
N ALA A 42 -2.00 -6.66 15.74
CA ALA A 42 -1.53 -5.68 16.73
C ALA A 42 -0.70 -6.32 17.84
N ASN A 43 -1.13 -7.49 18.35
CA ASN A 43 -0.41 -8.24 19.38
C ASN A 43 0.98 -8.76 18.92
N ASN A 44 1.21 -8.79 17.61
CA ASN A 44 2.49 -9.21 17.04
C ASN A 44 3.47 -8.06 16.81
N VAL A 45 3.06 -6.81 17.06
CA VAL A 45 3.91 -5.63 16.91
C VAL A 45 4.76 -5.41 18.16
N SER A 46 6.08 -5.25 18.00
CA SER A 46 7.03 -4.92 19.07
C SER A 46 7.63 -3.52 18.94
N GLN A 47 7.72 -2.98 17.73
CA GLN A 47 8.29 -1.66 17.47
C GLN A 47 7.23 -0.56 17.51
N PRO A 48 7.62 0.72 17.75
CA PRO A 48 6.74 1.85 17.53
C PRO A 48 6.16 1.87 16.12
N TYR A 49 4.91 2.30 15.98
CA TYR A 49 4.26 2.40 14.68
C TYR A 49 4.93 3.46 13.80
N PHE A 50 5.34 3.05 12.60
CA PHE A 50 6.13 3.87 11.69
C PHE A 50 5.29 4.97 11.02
N GLY A 51 5.93 6.10 10.70
CA GLY A 51 5.28 7.20 9.96
C GLY A 51 5.06 6.89 8.47
N GLY A 52 5.91 6.04 7.87
CA GLY A 52 5.86 5.73 6.44
C GLY A 52 6.62 4.45 6.08
N ASP A 53 6.51 4.03 4.82
CA ASP A 53 7.01 2.72 4.36
C ASP A 53 8.53 2.65 4.33
N ILE A 54 9.23 3.73 3.96
CA ILE A 54 10.70 3.75 3.92
C ILE A 54 11.30 3.42 5.29
N GLY A 55 10.77 4.03 6.36
CA GLY A 55 11.22 3.74 7.74
C GLY A 55 10.97 2.29 8.14
N LEU A 56 9.82 1.74 7.76
CA LEU A 56 9.45 0.36 8.02
C LEU A 56 10.36 -0.63 7.24
N ILE A 57 10.68 -0.33 5.97
CA ILE A 57 11.62 -1.13 5.16
C ILE A 57 13.01 -1.14 5.80
N ARG A 58 13.49 0.01 6.28
CA ARG A 58 14.77 0.11 7.00
C ARG A 58 14.77 -0.78 8.25
N ALA A 59 13.70 -0.76 9.03
CA ALA A 59 13.59 -1.55 10.26
C ALA A 59 13.62 -3.06 9.97
N VAL A 60 12.92 -3.52 8.92
CA VAL A 60 13.00 -4.92 8.46
C VAL A 60 14.41 -5.26 7.99
N ALA A 61 15.04 -4.40 7.18
CA ALA A 61 16.39 -4.62 6.66
C ALA A 61 17.46 -4.68 7.77
N GLN A 62 17.20 -4.07 8.91
CA GLN A 62 18.06 -4.04 10.08
C GLN A 62 17.73 -5.14 11.11
N GLY A 63 16.75 -6.01 10.82
CA GLY A 63 16.37 -7.09 11.73
C GLY A 63 15.58 -6.64 12.97
N GLN A 64 15.17 -5.37 13.06
CA GLN A 64 14.30 -4.88 14.13
C GLN A 64 12.90 -5.51 14.06
N CYS A 65 12.51 -5.94 12.86
CA CYS A 65 11.26 -6.62 12.55
C CYS A 65 11.53 -7.77 11.59
N GLY A 66 10.77 -8.86 11.69
CA GLY A 66 10.82 -9.93 10.70
C GLY A 66 9.97 -9.65 9.45
N VAL A 67 8.88 -8.89 9.59
CA VAL A 67 7.95 -8.61 8.48
C VAL A 67 7.24 -7.28 8.68
N GLY A 68 6.86 -6.63 7.58
CA GLY A 68 5.95 -5.49 7.61
C GLY A 68 5.15 -5.35 6.32
N ILE A 69 4.18 -4.43 6.35
CA ILE A 69 3.25 -4.18 5.24
C ILE A 69 3.56 -2.81 4.65
N VAL A 70 3.85 -2.77 3.35
CA VAL A 70 4.26 -1.56 2.61
C VAL A 70 3.64 -1.53 1.23
N ASN A 71 3.51 -0.34 0.64
CA ASN A 71 3.22 -0.23 -0.79
C ASN A 71 4.46 -0.60 -1.60
N HIS A 72 4.26 -1.38 -2.66
CA HIS A 72 5.31 -1.94 -3.50
C HIS A 72 6.29 -0.88 -4.05
N TYR A 73 5.77 0.27 -4.48
CA TYR A 73 6.56 1.31 -5.14
C TYR A 73 7.62 1.95 -4.24
N TYR A 74 7.46 1.94 -2.91
CA TYR A 74 8.51 2.45 -2.02
C TYR A 74 9.76 1.55 -2.04
N LEU A 75 9.57 0.22 -2.06
CA LEU A 75 10.69 -0.70 -2.18
C LEU A 75 11.37 -0.56 -3.56
N ALA A 76 10.57 -0.42 -4.63
CA ALA A 76 11.10 -0.20 -5.98
C ALA A 76 11.91 1.10 -6.07
N ARG A 77 11.40 2.21 -5.52
CA ARG A 77 12.10 3.51 -5.44
C ARG A 77 13.43 3.41 -4.69
N MET A 78 13.44 2.73 -3.54
CA MET A 78 14.68 2.54 -2.78
C MET A 78 15.70 1.71 -3.58
N ARG A 79 15.26 0.63 -4.25
CA ARG A 79 16.11 -0.20 -5.11
C ARG A 79 16.63 0.53 -6.35
N ALA A 80 15.92 1.56 -6.79
CA ALA A 80 16.38 2.44 -7.86
C ALA A 80 17.32 3.55 -7.38
N GLY A 81 17.65 3.60 -6.08
CA GLY A 81 18.56 4.59 -5.52
C GLY A 81 17.96 5.98 -5.31
N VAL A 82 16.66 6.17 -5.54
CA VAL A 82 15.96 7.47 -5.38
C VAL A 82 16.11 8.03 -3.96
N ASN A 83 16.22 7.14 -2.97
CA ASN A 83 16.35 7.50 -1.56
C ASN A 83 17.81 7.50 -1.06
N GLY A 84 18.78 7.43 -1.96
CA GLY A 84 20.21 7.45 -1.66
C GLY A 84 20.84 6.07 -1.41
N LYS A 85 22.19 6.04 -1.43
CA LYS A 85 22.99 4.79 -1.38
C LYS A 85 22.69 3.91 -0.16
N LYS A 86 22.43 4.52 1.00
CA LYS A 86 22.12 3.79 2.24
C LYS A 86 20.79 3.04 2.14
N ASP A 87 19.76 3.68 1.59
CA ASP A 87 18.45 3.05 1.43
C ASP A 87 18.44 1.99 0.35
N LEU A 88 19.22 2.18 -0.72
CA LEU A 88 19.47 1.12 -1.71
C LEU A 88 20.02 -0.15 -1.04
N GLN A 89 21.02 -0.01 -0.18
CA GLN A 89 21.60 -1.14 0.56
C GLN A 89 20.57 -1.82 1.47
N PHE A 90 19.71 -1.07 2.15
CA PHE A 90 18.63 -1.65 2.96
C PHE A 90 17.59 -2.36 2.09
N ALA A 91 17.17 -1.77 0.98
CA ALA A 91 16.17 -2.33 0.08
C ALA A 91 16.60 -3.68 -0.52
N ASN A 92 17.90 -3.84 -0.77
CA ASN A 92 18.48 -5.07 -1.31
C ASN A 92 18.54 -6.21 -0.28
N LYS A 93 18.45 -5.92 1.02
CA LYS A 93 18.34 -6.93 2.09
C LYS A 93 16.91 -7.43 2.30
N VAL A 94 15.92 -6.74 1.76
CA VAL A 94 14.50 -7.05 1.98
C VAL A 94 13.94 -7.84 0.81
N LYS A 95 13.20 -8.91 1.13
CA LYS A 95 12.39 -9.67 0.17
C LYS A 95 10.95 -9.16 0.21
N ILE A 96 10.29 -9.14 -0.94
CA ILE A 96 8.87 -8.82 -1.04
C ILE A 96 8.07 -10.10 -1.28
N VAL A 97 6.93 -10.20 -0.63
CA VAL A 97 5.95 -11.28 -0.84
C VAL A 97 4.63 -10.62 -1.20
N MET A 98 4.13 -10.92 -2.40
CA MET A 98 2.81 -10.45 -2.84
C MET A 98 1.73 -11.41 -2.32
N PRO A 99 0.74 -10.94 -1.54
CA PRO A 99 -0.37 -11.79 -1.12
C PRO A 99 -1.17 -12.32 -2.32
N LYS A 100 -1.90 -13.42 -2.11
CA LYS A 100 -2.79 -14.01 -3.12
C LYS A 100 -4.18 -14.24 -2.51
N PRO A 101 -5.20 -13.41 -2.83
CA PRO A 101 -5.10 -12.19 -3.64
C PRO A 101 -4.41 -11.03 -2.90
N ALA A 102 -3.87 -10.06 -3.64
CA ALA A 102 -3.24 -8.85 -3.11
C ALA A 102 -4.18 -7.65 -3.13
N HIS A 103 -4.15 -6.88 -2.04
CA HIS A 103 -4.78 -5.56 -2.00
C HIS A 103 -4.18 -4.61 -3.03
N VAL A 104 -5.02 -4.08 -3.91
CA VAL A 104 -4.66 -3.01 -4.84
C VAL A 104 -5.43 -1.75 -4.49
N ASN A 105 -4.72 -0.63 -4.42
CA ASN A 105 -5.28 0.70 -4.30
C ASN A 105 -4.85 1.55 -5.50
N ILE A 106 -5.47 2.70 -5.70
CA ILE A 106 -5.28 3.54 -6.88
C ILE A 106 -4.88 4.96 -6.52
N SER A 107 -4.08 5.56 -7.40
CA SER A 107 -4.00 7.01 -7.55
C SER A 107 -5.17 7.46 -8.44
N ALA A 108 -5.97 8.41 -7.97
CA ALA A 108 -7.20 8.84 -8.65
C ALA A 108 -7.27 10.36 -8.77
N ALA A 109 -8.04 10.85 -9.74
CA ALA A 109 -8.30 12.26 -9.97
C ALA A 109 -9.81 12.51 -10.14
N ALA A 110 -10.26 13.69 -9.74
CA ALA A 110 -11.63 14.15 -9.91
C ALA A 110 -11.65 15.65 -10.22
N VAL A 111 -12.66 16.11 -10.94
CA VAL A 111 -12.86 17.54 -11.22
C VAL A 111 -13.65 18.17 -10.09
N SER A 112 -13.09 19.22 -9.46
CA SER A 112 -13.80 19.99 -8.43
C SER A 112 -15.11 20.57 -8.98
N ARG A 113 -16.16 20.56 -8.14
CA ARG A 113 -17.48 21.13 -8.46
C ARG A 113 -17.39 22.59 -8.94
N TYR A 114 -16.42 23.35 -8.43
CA TYR A 114 -16.23 24.78 -8.70
C TYR A 114 -15.04 25.07 -9.65
N SER A 115 -14.62 24.09 -10.45
CA SER A 115 -13.51 24.29 -11.40
C SER A 115 -13.84 25.38 -12.43
N LYS A 116 -13.06 26.47 -12.41
CA LYS A 116 -13.14 27.56 -13.39
C LYS A 116 -12.71 27.12 -14.81
N ASN A 117 -11.97 26.01 -14.90
CA ASN A 117 -11.42 25.47 -16.15
C ASN A 117 -11.88 24.02 -16.37
N LYS A 118 -13.18 23.73 -16.18
CA LYS A 118 -13.74 22.37 -16.20
C LYS A 118 -13.35 21.58 -17.46
N LYS A 119 -13.43 22.18 -18.65
CA LYS A 119 -13.08 21.51 -19.93
C LYS A 119 -11.62 21.04 -19.94
N ASN A 120 -10.68 21.90 -19.53
CA ASN A 120 -9.25 21.54 -19.50
C ASN A 120 -8.94 20.53 -18.38
N ALA A 121 -9.62 20.62 -17.23
CA ALA A 121 -9.48 19.62 -16.17
C ALA A 121 -9.93 18.22 -16.61
N VAL A 122 -11.03 18.12 -17.36
CA VAL A 122 -11.47 16.85 -17.96
C VAL A 122 -10.42 16.33 -18.94
N LYS A 123 -9.94 17.17 -19.88
CA LYS A 123 -8.88 16.80 -20.84
C LYS A 123 -7.61 16.29 -20.15
N LEU A 124 -7.22 16.88 -19.02
CA LEU A 124 -6.08 16.42 -18.24
C LEU A 124 -6.31 15.02 -17.67
N ILE A 125 -7.48 14.74 -17.10
CA ILE A 125 -7.80 13.41 -16.56
C ILE A 125 -7.89 12.37 -17.67
N GLU A 126 -8.48 12.71 -18.82
CA GLU A 126 -8.50 11.87 -20.02
C GLU A 126 -7.08 11.55 -20.49
N TYR A 127 -6.19 12.55 -20.56
CA TYR A 127 -4.79 12.33 -20.90
C TYR A 127 -4.09 11.42 -19.89
N LEU A 128 -4.20 11.70 -18.58
CA LEU A 128 -3.56 10.89 -17.52
C LEU A 128 -4.08 9.45 -17.47
N SER A 129 -5.31 9.21 -17.90
CA SER A 129 -5.90 7.86 -18.00
C SER A 129 -5.64 7.16 -19.33
N SER A 130 -5.12 7.87 -20.34
CA SER A 130 -4.66 7.26 -21.59
C SER A 130 -3.46 6.32 -21.37
N PRO A 131 -3.18 5.37 -22.29
CA PRO A 131 -2.00 4.51 -22.17
C PRO A 131 -0.68 5.29 -22.01
N GLN A 132 -0.52 6.38 -22.76
CA GLN A 132 0.66 7.23 -22.70
C GLN A 132 0.76 7.99 -21.38
N GLY A 133 -0.32 8.66 -20.96
CA GLY A 133 -0.32 9.44 -19.72
C GLY A 133 -0.16 8.56 -18.49
N SER A 134 -0.82 7.41 -18.45
CA SER A 134 -0.72 6.48 -17.34
C SER A 134 0.68 5.86 -17.22
N ALA A 135 1.29 5.46 -18.34
CA ALA A 135 2.66 4.98 -18.35
C ALA A 135 3.67 6.08 -17.97
N GLY A 136 3.45 7.30 -18.46
CA GLY A 136 4.26 8.47 -18.14
C GLY A 136 4.21 8.86 -16.66
N LEU A 137 3.05 8.69 -16.00
CA LEU A 137 2.91 8.92 -14.56
C LEU A 137 3.54 7.80 -13.73
N ALA A 138 3.26 6.54 -14.09
CA ALA A 138 3.64 5.37 -13.31
C ALA A 138 5.16 5.09 -13.33
N GLY A 139 5.85 5.39 -14.43
CA GLY A 139 7.28 5.14 -14.58
C GLY A 139 8.15 5.83 -13.52
N PRO A 140 8.12 7.17 -13.41
CA PRO A 140 8.90 7.92 -12.43
C PRO A 140 8.50 7.64 -10.97
N THR A 141 7.26 7.24 -10.72
CA THR A 141 6.76 6.94 -9.37
C THR A 141 6.91 5.48 -8.98
N TYR A 142 7.36 4.63 -9.90
CA TYR A 142 7.49 3.17 -9.73
C TYR A 142 6.15 2.51 -9.38
N GLU A 143 5.05 3.07 -9.84
CA GLU A 143 3.72 2.49 -9.75
C GLU A 143 3.44 1.56 -10.93
N PHE A 144 2.33 0.83 -10.87
CA PHE A 144 1.78 0.13 -12.03
C PHE A 144 0.89 1.09 -12.84
N PRO A 145 1.04 1.16 -14.17
CA PRO A 145 0.10 1.89 -15.02
C PRO A 145 -1.28 1.20 -15.00
N LEU A 146 -2.33 1.91 -15.42
CA LEU A 146 -3.69 1.39 -15.50
C LEU A 146 -3.80 0.17 -16.42
N LYS A 147 -2.96 0.10 -17.45
CA LYS A 147 -2.84 -1.05 -18.35
C LYS A 147 -1.38 -1.50 -18.43
N GLY A 148 -1.16 -2.80 -18.25
CA GLY A 148 0.18 -3.40 -18.24
C GLY A 148 0.85 -3.33 -16.86
N VAL A 149 2.13 -3.70 -16.81
CA VAL A 149 2.86 -3.91 -15.55
C VAL A 149 3.98 -2.89 -15.32
N GLY A 150 4.05 -1.85 -16.16
CA GLY A 150 5.13 -0.85 -16.14
C GLY A 150 6.47 -1.43 -16.64
N GLY A 151 7.32 -0.56 -17.20
CA GLY A 151 8.62 -0.95 -17.77
C GLY A 151 9.78 -1.02 -16.76
N SER A 152 9.54 -0.68 -15.49
CA SER A 152 10.62 -0.58 -14.50
C SER A 152 11.15 -1.96 -14.11
N ILE A 153 12.46 -2.17 -14.29
CA ILE A 153 13.15 -3.40 -13.87
C ILE A 153 12.97 -3.69 -12.36
N TYR A 154 12.79 -2.63 -11.56
CA TYR A 154 12.62 -2.73 -10.11
C TYR A 154 11.25 -3.26 -9.70
N LEU A 155 10.27 -3.28 -10.63
CA LEU A 155 8.95 -3.88 -10.44
C LEU A 155 8.88 -5.34 -10.86
N LYS A 156 9.88 -5.87 -11.59
CA LYS A 156 9.82 -7.22 -12.21
C LYS A 156 9.49 -8.34 -11.22
N ALA A 157 9.98 -8.27 -9.99
CA ALA A 157 9.68 -9.25 -8.93
C ALA A 157 8.27 -9.11 -8.33
N MET A 158 7.57 -8.02 -8.63
CA MET A 158 6.27 -7.62 -8.06
C MET A 158 5.14 -7.71 -9.10
N THR A 159 5.45 -7.98 -10.37
CA THR A 159 4.45 -8.03 -11.47
C THR A 159 3.62 -9.32 -11.47
N LYS A 160 4.14 -10.42 -10.92
CA LYS A 160 3.46 -11.73 -10.88
C LYS A 160 2.60 -11.85 -9.63
N PHE A 161 1.48 -11.13 -9.59
CA PHE A 161 0.52 -11.23 -8.50
C PHE A 161 -0.92 -11.29 -9.00
N THR A 162 -1.82 -11.76 -8.14
CA THR A 162 -3.27 -11.77 -8.41
C THR A 162 -3.90 -10.65 -7.59
N PRO A 163 -4.44 -9.58 -8.19
CA PRO A 163 -5.19 -8.58 -7.45
C PRO A 163 -6.47 -9.20 -6.86
N ASP A 164 -6.96 -8.65 -5.76
CA ASP A 164 -8.33 -8.93 -5.32
C ASP A 164 -9.37 -8.33 -6.29
N ARG A 165 -10.64 -8.52 -5.95
CA ARG A 165 -11.79 -8.00 -6.71
C ARG A 165 -12.59 -6.95 -5.93
N VAL A 166 -12.01 -6.34 -4.90
CA VAL A 166 -12.70 -5.34 -4.09
C VAL A 166 -12.72 -4.02 -4.83
N THR A 167 -13.92 -3.49 -5.04
CA THR A 167 -14.11 -2.22 -5.74
C THR A 167 -13.78 -1.04 -4.84
N ILE A 168 -13.37 0.09 -5.43
CA ILE A 168 -13.14 1.35 -4.70
C ILE A 168 -14.39 1.80 -3.91
N SER A 169 -15.58 1.53 -4.45
CA SER A 169 -16.85 1.80 -3.77
C SER A 169 -17.01 0.95 -2.49
N GLN A 170 -16.60 -0.31 -2.51
CA GLN A 170 -16.58 -1.15 -1.32
C GLN A 170 -15.54 -0.68 -0.30
N LEU A 171 -14.33 -0.28 -0.75
CA LEU A 171 -13.33 0.30 0.14
C LEU A 171 -13.88 1.53 0.88
N SER A 172 -14.56 2.42 0.16
CA SER A 172 -15.24 3.58 0.74
C SER A 172 -16.32 3.18 1.75
N ARG A 173 -17.19 2.22 1.38
CA ARG A 173 -18.26 1.71 2.25
C ARG A 173 -17.74 1.20 3.59
N TYR A 174 -16.62 0.47 3.59
CA TYR A 174 -16.07 -0.15 4.80
C TYR A 174 -15.06 0.73 5.56
N ASN A 175 -14.66 1.88 5.03
CA ASN A 175 -13.57 2.68 5.61
C ASN A 175 -13.84 3.11 7.07
N LYS A 176 -15.05 3.60 7.37
CA LYS A 176 -15.42 4.01 8.74
C LYS A 176 -15.34 2.84 9.72
N GLU A 177 -15.83 1.68 9.32
CA GLU A 177 -15.79 0.45 10.12
C GLU A 177 -14.35 -0.04 10.31
N ALA A 178 -13.52 0.01 9.27
CA ALA A 178 -12.10 -0.31 9.35
C ALA A 178 -11.38 0.54 10.41
N ILE A 179 -11.56 1.87 10.36
CA ILE A 179 -10.95 2.80 11.32
C ILE A 179 -11.36 2.46 12.76
N ARG A 180 -12.65 2.16 12.98
CA ARG A 180 -13.18 1.77 14.29
C ARG A 180 -12.52 0.49 14.79
N LEU A 181 -12.53 -0.58 13.99
CA LEU A 181 -11.98 -1.88 14.37
C LEU A 181 -10.46 -1.85 14.58
N MET A 182 -9.73 -1.07 13.79
CA MET A 182 -8.29 -0.85 14.02
C MET A 182 -8.04 -0.19 15.38
N THR A 183 -8.89 0.75 15.78
CA THR A 183 -8.81 1.40 17.10
C THR A 183 -9.07 0.39 18.22
N GLU A 184 -10.15 -0.38 18.12
CA GLU A 184 -10.52 -1.41 19.10
C GLU A 184 -9.49 -2.52 19.24
N ALA A 185 -8.76 -2.82 18.16
CA ALA A 185 -7.68 -3.79 18.18
C ALA A 185 -6.37 -3.25 18.78
N GLY A 186 -6.31 -1.97 19.18
CA GLY A 186 -5.10 -1.35 19.74
C GLY A 186 -4.04 -0.99 18.70
N TRP A 187 -4.39 -0.94 17.40
CA TRP A 187 -3.50 -0.44 16.37
C TRP A 187 -3.39 1.09 16.49
N LYS A 188 -2.22 1.58 16.90
CA LYS A 188 -1.96 3.01 17.14
C LYS A 188 -1.63 3.77 15.85
#